data_AF-A0A6B9FWD4-F1
#
_entry.id   AF-A0A6B9FWD4-F1
#
_cell.length_a   1.000
_cell.length_b   1.000
_cell.length_c   1.000
_cell.angle_alpha   90.00
_cell.angle_beta   90.00
_cell.angle_gamma   90.00
#
_symmetry.space_group_name_H-M   'P 1'
#
loop_
_entity.id
_entity.type
_entity.pdbx_description
1 polymer ?
#
loop_
_entity_poly.entity_id
_entity_poly.type
_entity_poly.pdbx_seq_one_letter_code
_entity_poly.pdbx_strand_id
1 'polypeptide(L)' 'MLLLVLLVALLAVVVAMFVLRRWTGRLTSLATLIAAAIVALWLAQVGLLPGSKGPLTAERPLIPGLDR' A
#
# COMPACT_ATOMS: atom_id res chain seq x y z
N MET A 1 -4.29 -2.48 9.51
CA MET A 1 -5.44 -1.54 9.56
C MET A 1 -5.42 -0.53 8.43
N LEU A 2 -4.33 0.22 8.23
CA LEU A 2 -4.25 1.31 7.23
C LEU A 2 -4.46 0.85 5.76
N LEU A 3 -3.91 -0.31 5.38
CA LEU A 3 -4.13 -0.89 4.04
C LEU A 3 -5.60 -1.23 3.75
N LEU A 4 -6.35 -1.64 4.78
CA LEU A 4 -7.78 -1.93 4.68
C LEU A 4 -8.58 -0.63 4.48
N VAL A 5 -8.22 0.44 5.20
CA VAL A 5 -8.79 1.78 5.01
C VAL A 5 -8.58 2.28 3.58
N LEU A 6 -7.37 2.12 3.03
CA LEU A 6 -7.07 2.52 1.65
C LEU A 6 -7.88 1.72 0.61
N LEU A 7 -8.08 0.42 0.82
CA LEU A 7 -8.93 -0.40 -0.06
C LEU A 7 -10.39 0.06 -0.04
N VAL A 8 -10.92 0.39 1.14
CA VAL A 8 -12.28 0.95 1.28
C VAL A 8 -12.38 2.31 0.60
N ALA A 9 -11.39 3.17 0.77
CA ALA A 9 -11.33 4.46 0.09
C ALA A 9 -11.31 4.31 -1.44
N LEU A 10 -10.51 3.37 -1.96
CA LEU A 10 -10.46 3.07 -3.40
C LEU A 10 -11.83 2.62 -3.91
N LEU A 11 -12.51 1.73 -3.19
CA LEU A 11 -13.84 1.26 -3.55
C LEU A 11 -14.85 2.41 -3.58
N ALA A 12 -14.83 3.30 -2.58
CA ALA A 12 -15.69 4.46 -2.54
C ALA A 12 -15.48 5.40 -3.74
N VAL A 13 -14.24 5.59 -4.18
CA VAL A 13 -13.90 6.41 -5.34
C VAL A 13 -14.41 5.78 -6.64
N VAL A 14 -14.29 4.46 -6.79
CA VAL A 14 -14.83 3.73 -7.95
C VAL A 14 -16.36 3.85 -7.99
N VAL A 15 -17.04 3.71 -6.85
CA VAL A 15 -18.49 3.91 -6.74
C VAL A 15 -18.86 5.36 -7.09
N ALA A 16 -18.12 6.34 -6.59
CA ALA A 16 -18.34 7.75 -6.92
C ALA A 16 -18.15 8.05 -8.42
N MET A 17 -17.16 7.42 -9.07
CA MET A 17 -16.99 7.51 -10.53
C MET A 17 -18.21 6.98 -11.28
N PHE A 18 -18.75 5.84 -10.82
CA PHE A 18 -19.93 5.23 -11.43
C PHE A 18 -21.17 6.11 -11.27
N VAL A 19 -21.38 6.69 -10.09
CA VAL A 19 -22.57 7.52 -9.78
C VAL A 19 -22.47 8.90 -10.41
N LEU A 20 -21.35 9.62 -10.25
CA LEU A 20 -21.27 11.01 -10.69
C LEU A 20 -21.04 11.15 -12.21
N ARG A 21 -20.36 10.19 -12.87
CA ARG A 21 -19.99 10.14 -14.31
C ARG A 21 -19.39 11.41 -14.96
N ARG A 22 -19.31 12.53 -14.25
CA ARG A 22 -19.03 13.89 -14.73
C ARG A 22 -17.63 14.37 -14.37
N TRP A 23 -16.96 13.69 -13.43
CA TRP A 23 -15.63 14.06 -12.92
C TRP A 23 -14.62 12.91 -13.01
N THR A 24 -14.79 12.03 -14.01
CA THR A 24 -13.96 10.84 -14.20
C THR A 24 -12.47 11.13 -14.26
N GLY A 25 -12.05 12.26 -14.83
CA GLY A 25 -10.62 12.65 -14.88
C GLY A 25 -9.99 12.96 -13.51
N ARG A 26 -10.68 13.72 -12.65
CA ARG A 26 -10.17 14.01 -11.28
C ARG A 26 -10.23 12.77 -10.39
N LEU A 27 -11.29 11.98 -10.53
CA LEU A 27 -11.49 10.77 -9.75
C LEU A 27 -10.52 9.66 -10.14
N THR A 28 -10.14 9.54 -11.42
CA THR A 28 -9.08 8.61 -11.84
C THR A 28 -7.74 8.96 -11.22
N SER A 29 -7.37 10.25 -11.21
CA SER A 29 -6.12 10.68 -10.56
C SER A 29 -6.11 10.39 -9.05
N LEU A 30 -7.26 10.50 -8.39
CA LEU A 30 -7.40 10.15 -6.98
C LEU A 30 -7.32 8.63 -6.75
N ALA A 31 -7.96 7.85 -7.63
CA ALA A 31 -7.90 6.39 -7.58
C ALA A 31 -6.47 5.86 -7.81
N THR A 32 -5.72 6.44 -8.76
CA THR A 32 -4.33 6.03 -9.03
C THR A 32 -3.41 6.39 -7.86
N LEU A 33 -3.63 7.54 -7.21
CA LEU A 33 -2.89 7.91 -5.99
C LEU A 33 -3.13 6.90 -4.85
N ILE A 34 -4.39 6.53 -4.61
CA ILE A 34 -4.74 5.54 -3.58
C ILE A 34 -4.13 4.17 -3.93
N ALA A 35 -4.20 3.75 -5.20
CA ALA A 35 -3.60 2.51 -5.65
C ALA A 35 -2.07 2.48 -5.43
N ALA A 36 -1.37 3.57 -5.76
CA ALA A 36 0.07 3.69 -5.51
C ALA A 36 0.40 3.58 -4.01
N ALA A 37 -0.38 4.23 -3.14
CA ALA A 37 -0.22 4.14 -1.70
C ALA A 37 -0.44 2.71 -1.17
N ILE A 38 -1.44 1.99 -1.70
CA ILE A 38 -1.69 0.58 -1.36
C ILE A 38 -0.48 -0.28 -1.72
N VAL A 39 0.07 -0.12 -2.92
CA VAL A 39 1.24 -0.90 -3.37
C VAL A 39 2.44 -0.62 -2.48
N ALA A 40 2.73 0.64 -2.18
CA ALA A 40 3.84 1.00 -1.30
C ALA A 40 3.69 0.39 0.11
N LEU A 41 2.50 0.47 0.69
CA LEU A 41 2.21 -0.14 1.99
C LEU A 41 2.25 -1.66 1.96
N TRP A 42 1.80 -2.27 0.87
CA TRP A 42 1.88 -3.72 0.69
C TRP A 42 3.35 -4.16 0.64
N LEU A 43 4.18 -3.50 -0.17
CA LEU A 43 5.63 -3.74 -0.22
C LEU A 43 6.29 -3.62 1.16
N ALA A 44 5.82 -2.68 2.00
CA ALA A 44 6.36 -2.47 3.35
C ALA A 44 5.97 -3.64 4.27
N GLN A 45 4.72 -4.09 4.18
CA GLN A 45 4.20 -5.21 4.95
C GLN A 45 4.88 -6.53 4.57
N VAL A 46 5.18 -6.73 3.28
CA VAL A 46 5.87 -7.96 2.85
C VAL A 46 7.37 -7.93 3.10
N GLY A 47 7.93 -6.80 3.53
CA GLY A 47 9.34 -6.69 3.88
C GLY A 47 10.26 -6.38 2.70
N LEU A 48 9.71 -5.87 1.60
CA LEU A 48 10.47 -5.53 0.38
C LEU A 48 11.00 -4.09 0.39
N LEU A 49 10.56 -3.26 1.33
CA LEU A 49 11.14 -1.93 1.55
C LEU A 49 12.34 -2.03 2.51
N PRO A 50 13.45 -1.31 2.25
CA PRO A 50 14.60 -1.31 3.16
C PRO A 50 14.18 -0.84 4.55
N GLY A 51 14.62 -1.57 5.59
CA GLY A 51 14.26 -1.31 6.98
C GLY A 51 12.90 -1.87 7.43
N SER A 52 12.13 -2.49 6.54
CA SER A 52 10.89 -3.19 6.91
C SER A 52 11.14 -4.67 7.24
N LYS A 53 10.46 -5.20 8.25
CA LYS A 53 10.44 -6.63 8.60
C LYS A 53 9.07 -7.20 8.26
N GLY A 54 9.03 -8.09 7.30
CA GLY A 54 7.83 -8.74 6.80
C GLY A 54 8.09 -10.23 6.49
N PRO A 55 7.05 -10.97 6.09
CA PRO A 55 7.15 -12.42 5.87
C PRO A 55 8.19 -12.86 4.82
N LEU A 56 8.59 -11.95 3.93
CA LEU A 56 9.59 -12.22 2.89
C LEU A 56 10.99 -11.71 3.26
N THR A 57 11.15 -11.03 4.40
CA THR A 57 12.47 -10.69 4.91
C THR A 57 13.01 -11.94 5.60
N ALA A 58 14.10 -12.51 5.08
CA ALA A 58 14.77 -13.61 5.73
C ALA A 58 15.13 -13.17 7.16
N GLU A 59 14.57 -13.87 8.15
CA GLU A 59 14.92 -13.70 9.56
C GLU A 59 16.36 -14.18 9.71
N ARG A 60 17.33 -13.31 9.36
CA ARG A 60 18.73 -13.64 9.49
C ARG A 60 18.99 -13.80 11.00
N PRO A 61 19.48 -14.96 11.46
CA PRO A 61 19.85 -15.12 12.85
C PRO A 61 20.83 -14.01 13.20
N LEU A 62 20.54 -13.20 14.21
CA LEU A 62 21.53 -12.29 14.77
C LEU A 62 22.64 -13.18 15.33
N ILE A 63 23.81 -13.17 14.69
CA ILE A 63 24.99 -13.86 15.20
C ILE A 63 25.67 -12.87 16.16
N PRO A 64 25.60 -13.09 17.48
CA PRO A 64 26.20 -12.17 18.43
C PRO A 64 27.72 -12.13 18.18
N GLY A 65 28.23 -10.97 17.73
CA GLY A 65 29.67 -10.74 17.52
C GLY A 65 30.10 -10.39 16.09
N LEU A 66 29.24 -10.56 15.08
CA LEU A 66 29.54 -10.12 13.70
C LEU A 66 28.86 -8.78 13.35
N ASP A 67 27.69 -8.53 13.91
CA ASP A 67 26.91 -7.32 13.69
C ASP A 67 27.23 -6.31 14.80
N ARG A 68 28.29 -5.51 14.61
CA ARG A 68 28.58 -4.31 15.40
C ARG A 68 28.55 -3.08 14.52
#